data_AF-A0A382K115-F1
#
_entry.id   AF-A0A382K115-F1
#
_cell.length_a   1.000
_cell.length_b   1.000
_cell.length_c   1.000
_cell.angle_alpha   90.00
_cell.angle_beta   90.00
_cell.angle_gamma   90.00
#
_symmetry.space_group_name_H-M   'P 1'
#
loop_
_entity.id
_entity.type
_entity.pdbx_description
1 polymer ?
#
loop_
_entity_poly.entity_id
_entity_poly.type
_entity_poly.pdbx_seq_one_letter_code
_entity_poly.pdbx_strand_id
1 'polypeptide(L)'
;REVSAVFTTPKLLEAIAERFEDEGSTLYDAGVRGVFCGGTTMDPQYTRFLMEELLENKIGFVPTYGNTLMGLAKHKPFEPEDKFSITYYAPQPRAVLRVVNPDTNEPVEYDEWGRVELTTMTKEFFMPRFLERDEAKRRPPIDPYPWDGVAEVRPFGAMQKKIVEGVY
;
A
#
# COMPACT_ATOMS: atom_id res chain seq x y z
N ARG A 1 -19.68 21.27 5.11
CA ARG A 1 -19.14 20.36 6.16
C ARG A 1 -17.64 20.41 6.02
N GLU A 2 -16.90 20.50 7.13
CA GLU A 2 -15.43 20.47 7.11
C GLU A 2 -14.96 19.02 6.89
N VAL A 3 -13.93 18.82 6.06
CA VAL A 3 -13.36 17.50 5.75
C VAL A 3 -11.91 17.49 6.18
N SER A 4 -11.59 16.72 7.23
CA SER A 4 -10.23 16.63 7.77
C SER A 4 -9.49 15.35 7.37
N ALA A 5 -10.19 14.36 6.80
CA ALA A 5 -9.60 13.10 6.36
C ALA A 5 -10.11 12.69 4.98
N VAL A 6 -9.21 12.20 4.13
CA VAL A 6 -9.52 11.75 2.77
C VAL A 6 -9.09 10.29 2.61
N PHE A 7 -9.98 9.45 2.06
CA PHE A 7 -9.66 8.08 1.65
C PHE A 7 -9.70 8.04 0.12
N THR A 8 -8.57 7.76 -0.53
CA THR A 8 -8.42 7.93 -1.99
C THR A 8 -7.31 7.06 -2.56
N THR A 9 -7.07 7.19 -3.86
CA THR A 9 -5.93 6.60 -4.58
C THR A 9 -4.92 7.69 -4.96
N PRO A 10 -3.64 7.33 -5.23
CA PRO A 10 -2.59 8.32 -5.51
C PRO A 10 -2.94 9.30 -6.62
N LYS A 11 -3.47 8.80 -7.74
CA LYS A 11 -3.81 9.64 -8.90
C LYS A 11 -5.02 10.54 -8.66
N LEU A 12 -6.00 10.09 -7.88
CA LEU A 12 -7.10 10.95 -7.50
C LEU A 12 -6.65 11.99 -6.46
N LEU A 13 -5.73 11.64 -5.57
CA LEU A 13 -5.12 12.59 -4.64
C LEU A 13 -4.37 13.71 -5.38
N GLU A 14 -3.55 13.35 -6.39
CA GLU A 14 -2.89 14.31 -7.29
C GLU A 14 -3.91 15.27 -7.90
N ALA A 15 -4.94 14.75 -8.57
CA ALA A 15 -5.94 15.57 -9.25
C ALA A 15 -6.73 16.48 -8.28
N ILE A 16 -6.97 16.05 -7.05
CA ILE A 16 -7.61 16.90 -6.03
C ILE A 16 -6.67 18.02 -5.59
N ALA A 17 -5.39 17.71 -5.36
CA ALA A 17 -4.40 18.70 -4.95
C ALA A 17 -4.12 19.73 -6.05
N GLU A 18 -3.95 19.30 -7.31
CA GLU A 18 -3.79 20.17 -8.48
C GLU A 18 -4.95 21.17 -8.59
N ARG A 19 -6.19 20.71 -8.36
CA ARG A 19 -7.35 21.60 -8.35
C ARG A 19 -7.28 22.67 -7.26
N PHE A 20 -6.85 22.32 -6.05
CA PHE A 20 -6.69 23.33 -5.00
C PHE A 20 -5.59 24.32 -5.33
N GLU A 21 -4.50 23.86 -5.94
CA GLU A 21 -3.39 24.71 -6.39
C GLU A 21 -3.85 25.69 -7.48
N ASP A 22 -4.63 25.25 -8.46
CA ASP A 22 -5.26 26.09 -9.49
C ASP A 22 -6.17 27.18 -8.88
N GLU A 23 -6.78 26.88 -7.73
CA GLU A 23 -7.63 27.78 -6.96
C GLU A 23 -6.81 28.64 -5.94
N GLY A 24 -5.48 28.52 -5.92
CA GLY A 24 -4.58 29.29 -5.06
C GLY A 24 -4.54 28.83 -3.60
N SER A 25 -4.84 27.56 -3.34
CA SER A 25 -4.92 26.92 -2.03
C SER A 25 -4.10 25.62 -2.03
N THR A 26 -3.90 25.00 -0.86
CA THR A 26 -3.41 23.62 -0.76
C THR A 26 -4.43 22.71 -0.09
N LEU A 27 -4.19 21.39 -0.08
CA LEU A 27 -4.99 20.44 0.70
C LEU A 27 -5.00 20.81 2.19
N TYR A 28 -3.87 21.31 2.71
CA TYR A 28 -3.75 21.67 4.12
C TYR A 28 -4.59 22.91 4.44
N ASP A 29 -4.56 23.93 3.58
CA ASP A 29 -5.38 25.14 3.71
C ASP A 29 -6.87 24.83 3.60
N ALA A 30 -7.23 23.83 2.79
CA ALA A 30 -8.59 23.31 2.68
C ALA A 30 -9.08 22.52 3.92
N GLY A 31 -8.22 22.30 4.92
CA GLY A 31 -8.56 21.64 6.18
C GLY A 31 -8.19 20.15 6.26
N VAL A 32 -7.58 19.57 5.23
CA VAL A 32 -7.16 18.15 5.25
C VAL A 32 -5.99 17.96 6.23
N ARG A 33 -6.07 16.93 7.06
CA ARG A 33 -5.06 16.57 8.07
C ARG A 33 -4.59 15.12 7.99
N GLY A 34 -5.37 14.25 7.34
CA GLY A 34 -4.99 12.87 7.11
C GLY A 34 -5.43 12.34 5.75
N VAL A 35 -4.57 11.57 5.11
CA VAL A 35 -4.86 10.89 3.85
C VAL A 35 -4.57 9.40 4.01
N PHE A 36 -5.61 8.60 3.82
CA PHE A 36 -5.47 7.16 3.61
C PHE A 36 -5.40 6.91 2.11
N CYS A 37 -4.28 6.36 1.66
CA CYS A 37 -3.99 6.19 0.25
C CYS A 37 -3.92 4.70 -0.08
N GLY A 38 -4.93 4.22 -0.79
CA GLY A 38 -5.00 2.84 -1.28
C GLY A 38 -4.49 2.71 -2.70
N GLY A 39 -3.83 1.59 -3.01
CA GLY A 39 -3.41 1.24 -4.35
C GLY A 39 -2.00 0.67 -4.42
N THR A 40 -1.65 0.19 -5.60
CA THR A 40 -0.43 -0.57 -5.96
C THR A 40 0.45 0.23 -6.92
N THR A 41 0.24 1.55 -6.95
CA THR A 41 0.92 2.51 -7.82
C THR A 41 1.70 3.54 -7.00
N MET A 42 2.38 3.12 -5.93
CA MET A 42 3.23 4.00 -5.09
C MET A 42 4.64 3.41 -4.95
N ASP A 43 5.47 3.61 -5.97
CA ASP A 43 6.90 3.35 -5.85
C ASP A 43 7.58 4.39 -4.92
N PRO A 44 8.84 4.20 -4.49
CA PRO A 44 9.49 5.11 -3.55
C PRO A 44 9.60 6.56 -4.04
N GLN A 45 9.84 6.79 -5.34
CA GLN A 45 9.97 8.15 -5.86
C GLN A 45 8.62 8.86 -5.88
N TYR A 46 7.56 8.14 -6.25
CA TYR A 46 6.22 8.69 -6.24
C TYR A 46 5.71 8.89 -4.81
N THR A 47 6.01 7.96 -3.91
CA THR A 47 5.72 8.10 -2.47
C THR A 47 6.37 9.37 -1.89
N ARG A 48 7.64 9.61 -2.25
CA ARG A 48 8.35 10.84 -1.89
C ARG A 48 7.62 12.09 -2.40
N PHE A 49 7.26 12.11 -3.68
CA PHE A 49 6.52 13.23 -4.27
C PHE A 49 5.19 13.49 -3.54
N LEU A 50 4.41 12.44 -3.24
CA LEU A 50 3.16 12.57 -2.50
C LEU A 50 3.40 13.18 -1.11
N MET A 51 4.41 12.72 -0.38
CA MET A 51 4.69 13.20 0.97
C MET A 51 5.26 14.62 1.00
N GLU A 52 6.28 14.88 0.19
CA GLU A 52 7.04 16.13 0.22
C GLU A 52 6.34 17.27 -0.51
N GLU A 53 5.82 17.02 -1.71
CA GLU A 53 5.25 18.05 -2.57
C GLU A 53 3.74 18.18 -2.33
N LEU A 54 3.01 17.07 -2.45
CA LEU A 54 1.54 17.11 -2.45
C LEU A 54 0.94 17.29 -1.05
N LEU A 55 1.54 16.65 -0.05
CA LEU A 55 1.11 16.69 1.35
C LEU A 55 1.95 17.64 2.20
N GLU A 56 2.97 18.27 1.59
CA GLU A 56 3.85 19.29 2.17
C GLU A 56 4.54 18.86 3.48
N ASN A 57 4.63 17.56 3.77
CA ASN A 57 4.97 17.01 5.09
C ASN A 57 4.11 17.55 6.26
N LYS A 58 2.95 18.15 5.97
CA LYS A 58 2.02 18.72 6.96
C LYS A 58 0.81 17.83 7.23
N ILE A 59 0.48 16.95 6.28
CA ILE A 59 -0.68 16.06 6.32
C ILE A 59 -0.23 14.64 6.64
N GLY A 60 -0.89 13.99 7.59
CA GLY A 60 -0.60 12.59 7.92
C GLY A 60 -0.87 11.67 6.74
N PHE A 61 0.17 10.98 6.26
CA PHE A 61 0.06 10.06 5.14
C PHE A 61 -0.02 8.61 5.62
N VAL A 62 -1.07 7.89 5.20
CA VAL A 62 -1.31 6.51 5.58
C VAL A 62 -1.53 5.65 4.33
N PRO A 63 -0.45 5.17 3.68
CA PRO A 63 -0.56 4.11 2.71
C PRO A 63 -1.21 2.87 3.29
N THR A 64 -2.09 2.26 2.51
CA THR A 64 -2.76 1.01 2.85
C THR A 64 -2.80 0.07 1.65
N TYR A 65 -2.43 -1.19 1.88
CA TYR A 65 -2.66 -2.27 0.94
C TYR A 65 -3.84 -3.11 1.42
N GLY A 66 -4.76 -3.49 0.54
CA GLY A 66 -5.99 -4.13 0.97
C GLY A 66 -6.87 -4.62 -0.16
N ASN A 67 -7.75 -5.55 0.18
CA ASN A 67 -8.84 -6.03 -0.66
C ASN A 67 -9.97 -6.53 0.24
N THR A 68 -11.08 -6.94 -0.37
CA THR A 68 -12.29 -7.40 0.34
C THR A 68 -12.04 -8.59 1.27
N LEU A 69 -11.08 -9.46 0.97
CA LEU A 69 -10.80 -10.66 1.75
C LEU A 69 -9.96 -10.33 3.00
N MET A 70 -8.97 -9.44 2.86
CA MET A 70 -8.05 -9.07 3.95
C MET A 70 -8.54 -7.89 4.80
N GLY A 71 -9.32 -6.99 4.22
CA GLY A 71 -9.46 -5.61 4.72
C GLY A 71 -8.21 -4.79 4.41
N LEU A 72 -7.73 -3.99 5.37
CA LEU A 72 -6.56 -3.11 5.19
C LEU A 72 -5.35 -3.60 6.01
N ALA A 73 -4.21 -3.68 5.34
CA ALA A 73 -2.87 -3.74 5.92
C ALA A 73 -2.28 -2.33 5.93
N LYS A 74 -1.99 -1.80 7.12
CA LYS A 74 -1.35 -0.49 7.28
C LYS A 74 0.15 -0.63 7.07
N HIS A 75 0.76 0.37 6.46
CA HIS A 75 2.22 0.48 6.41
C HIS A 75 2.85 0.59 7.82
N LYS A 76 4.11 0.15 7.97
CA LYS A 76 4.91 0.55 9.15
C LYS A 76 5.19 2.05 9.10
N PRO A 77 5.34 2.74 10.25
CA PRO A 77 5.78 4.15 10.23
C PRO A 77 7.05 4.34 9.38
N PHE A 78 7.09 5.40 8.58
CA PHE A 78 8.25 5.73 7.78
C PHE A 78 9.44 6.12 8.65
N GLU A 79 10.58 5.53 8.34
CA GLU A 79 11.89 5.88 8.88
C GLU A 79 12.78 6.38 7.72
N PRO A 80 13.75 7.29 7.96
CA PRO A 80 14.65 7.77 6.91
C PRO A 80 15.34 6.66 6.10
N GLU A 81 15.65 5.54 6.76
CA GLU A 81 16.30 4.36 6.20
C GLU A 81 15.44 3.66 5.14
N ASP A 82 14.11 3.80 5.21
CA ASP A 82 13.18 3.20 4.24
C ASP A 82 13.31 3.82 2.86
N LYS A 83 13.87 5.04 2.75
CA LYS A 83 13.97 5.80 1.50
C LYS A 83 12.64 5.84 0.74
N PHE A 84 11.55 6.10 1.48
CA PHE A 84 10.16 6.13 0.99
C PHE A 84 9.62 4.78 0.49
N SER A 85 10.31 3.66 0.71
CA SER A 85 9.76 2.33 0.46
C SER A 85 8.64 2.03 1.46
N ILE A 86 7.46 1.71 0.94
CA ILE A 86 6.31 1.37 1.77
C ILE A 86 6.32 -0.13 2.05
N THR A 87 6.31 -0.51 3.33
CA THR A 87 6.16 -1.90 3.77
C THR A 87 4.86 -2.08 4.53
N TYR A 88 4.02 -3.01 4.06
CA TYR A 88 2.74 -3.37 4.65
C TYR A 88 2.84 -4.68 5.41
N TYR A 89 2.27 -4.71 6.62
CA TYR A 89 2.13 -5.94 7.40
C TYR A 89 0.67 -6.35 7.46
N ALA A 90 0.40 -7.59 7.07
CA ALA A 90 -0.95 -8.15 7.10
C ALA A 90 -1.51 -8.12 8.53
N PRO A 91 -2.82 -7.87 8.72
CA PRO A 91 -3.42 -7.84 10.04
C PRO A 91 -3.63 -9.27 10.57
N GLN A 92 -2.56 -9.93 11.01
CA GLN A 92 -2.65 -11.25 11.63
C GLN A 92 -3.41 -11.19 12.96
N PRO A 93 -4.15 -12.26 13.33
CA PRO A 93 -4.23 -13.55 12.65
C PRO A 93 -5.33 -13.64 11.56
N ARG A 94 -6.14 -12.59 11.35
CA ARG A 94 -7.28 -12.67 10.41
C ARG A 94 -6.88 -12.74 8.94
N ALA A 95 -5.70 -12.23 8.59
CA ALA A 95 -5.13 -12.31 7.25
C ALA A 95 -3.62 -12.50 7.32
N VAL A 96 -3.11 -13.44 6.55
CA VAL A 96 -1.68 -13.77 6.41
C VAL A 96 -1.28 -13.56 4.96
N LEU A 97 -0.21 -12.81 4.73
CA LEU A 97 0.39 -12.66 3.41
C LEU A 97 1.70 -13.46 3.34
N ARG A 98 1.91 -14.11 2.21
CA ARG A 98 3.20 -14.67 1.79
C ARG A 98 3.56 -14.08 0.43
N VAL A 99 4.85 -14.01 0.13
CA VAL A 99 5.35 -13.67 -1.21
C VAL A 99 6.03 -14.92 -1.75
N VAL A 100 5.45 -15.51 -2.80
CA VAL A 100 5.82 -16.84 -3.28
C VAL A 100 6.32 -16.81 -4.72
N ASN A 101 7.23 -17.72 -5.03
CA ASN A 101 7.62 -18.00 -6.41
C ASN A 101 6.41 -18.63 -7.15
N PRO A 102 6.03 -18.11 -8.34
CA PRO A 102 4.82 -18.56 -9.04
C PRO A 102 4.93 -19.99 -9.60
N ASP A 103 6.13 -20.52 -9.78
CA ASP A 103 6.38 -21.86 -10.30
C ASP A 103 6.44 -22.91 -9.18
N THR A 104 7.04 -22.56 -8.03
CA THR A 104 7.24 -23.52 -6.91
C THR A 104 6.23 -23.37 -5.78
N ASN A 105 5.55 -22.22 -5.68
CA ASN A 105 4.69 -21.82 -4.55
C ASN A 105 5.40 -21.76 -3.18
N GLU A 106 6.73 -21.73 -3.18
CA GLU A 106 7.55 -21.53 -1.98
C GLU A 106 7.84 -20.04 -1.75
N PRO A 107 8.05 -19.59 -0.50
CA PRO A 107 8.42 -18.21 -0.23
C PRO A 107 9.71 -17.84 -0.96
N VAL A 108 9.74 -16.64 -1.55
CA VAL A 108 10.99 -16.07 -2.08
C VAL A 108 11.90 -15.60 -0.95
N GLU A 109 13.17 -15.33 -1.22
CA GLU A 109 14.08 -14.71 -0.24
C GLU A 109 13.64 -13.28 0.10
N TYR A 110 14.19 -12.72 1.18
CA TYR A 110 13.93 -11.30 1.48
C TYR A 110 14.46 -10.40 0.38
N ASP A 111 13.74 -9.30 0.16
CA ASP A 111 13.97 -8.30 -0.89
C ASP A 111 13.81 -8.80 -2.34
N GLU A 112 13.45 -10.07 -2.52
CA GLU A 112 13.10 -10.67 -3.81
C GLU A 112 11.62 -10.50 -4.16
N TRP A 113 11.32 -10.47 -5.45
CA TRP A 113 9.97 -10.38 -5.99
C TRP A 113 9.28 -11.74 -6.05
N GLY A 114 8.01 -11.78 -5.67
CA GLY A 114 7.15 -12.92 -5.90
C GLY A 114 5.68 -12.53 -5.94
N ARG A 115 4.82 -13.50 -6.24
CA ARG A 115 3.36 -13.30 -6.25
C ARG A 115 2.85 -13.27 -4.81
N VAL A 116 1.93 -12.37 -4.53
CA VAL A 116 1.30 -12.28 -3.20
C VAL A 116 0.29 -13.44 -3.05
N GLU A 117 0.40 -14.18 -1.94
CA GLU A 117 -0.52 -15.24 -1.54
C GLU A 117 -1.21 -14.81 -0.23
N LEU A 118 -2.53 -14.73 -0.23
CA LEU A 118 -3.36 -14.36 0.91
C LEU A 118 -4.02 -15.59 1.52
N THR A 119 -3.93 -15.73 2.84
CA THR A 119 -4.80 -16.60 3.62
C THR A 119 -5.68 -15.75 4.52
N THR A 120 -7.01 -15.87 4.37
CA THR A 120 -7.99 -15.20 5.25
C THR A 120 -8.55 -16.21 6.24
N MET A 121 -8.61 -15.83 7.51
CA MET A 121 -9.10 -16.67 8.61
C MET A 121 -9.90 -15.82 9.61
N THR A 122 -11.20 -15.71 9.37
CA THR A 122 -12.16 -15.12 10.32
C THR A 122 -13.07 -16.20 10.89
N LYS A 123 -13.98 -15.85 11.81
CA LYS A 123 -14.95 -16.83 12.36
C LYS A 123 -15.94 -17.30 11.29
N GLU A 124 -16.24 -16.44 10.33
CA GLU A 124 -17.26 -16.61 9.32
C GLU A 124 -16.68 -17.16 7.99
N PHE A 125 -15.38 -17.01 7.75
CA PHE A 125 -14.78 -17.30 6.46
C PHE A 125 -13.32 -17.77 6.57
N PHE A 126 -13.00 -18.83 5.84
CA PHE A 126 -11.65 -19.34 5.70
C PHE A 126 -11.31 -19.56 4.22
N MET A 127 -10.28 -18.87 3.75
CA MET A 127 -9.76 -18.99 2.38
C MET A 127 -8.24 -19.14 2.44
N PRO A 128 -7.72 -20.37 2.35
CA PRO A 128 -6.29 -20.62 2.37
C PRO A 128 -5.66 -20.36 1.00
N ARG A 129 -4.47 -19.77 1.03
CA ARG A 129 -3.53 -19.73 -0.11
C ARG A 129 -4.13 -19.16 -1.41
N PHE A 130 -4.98 -18.15 -1.29
CA PHE A 130 -5.51 -17.43 -2.43
C PHE A 130 -4.40 -16.62 -3.10
N LEU A 131 -4.07 -16.94 -4.36
CA LEU A 131 -3.07 -16.20 -5.11
C LEU A 131 -3.66 -14.88 -5.61
N GLU A 132 -3.15 -13.78 -5.08
CA GLU A 132 -3.58 -12.43 -5.45
C GLU A 132 -3.20 -12.09 -6.90
N ARG A 133 -3.73 -10.97 -7.39
CA ARG A 133 -3.37 -10.40 -8.71
C ARG A 133 -2.16 -9.47 -8.64
N ASP A 134 -1.45 -9.48 -7.52
CA ASP A 134 -0.33 -8.60 -7.24
C ASP A 134 0.99 -9.39 -7.05
N GLU A 135 2.10 -8.74 -7.36
CA GLU A 135 3.44 -9.10 -6.91
C GLU A 135 4.00 -8.02 -5.98
N ALA A 136 4.90 -8.44 -5.10
CA ALA A 136 5.55 -7.57 -4.14
C ALA A 136 6.96 -8.09 -3.82
N LYS A 137 7.77 -7.25 -3.18
CA LYS A 137 8.98 -7.70 -2.51
C LYS A 137 8.64 -8.24 -1.12
N ARG A 138 9.28 -9.36 -0.74
CA ARG A 138 9.19 -9.91 0.61
C ARG A 138 10.03 -9.07 1.58
N ARG A 139 9.46 -8.61 2.69
CA ARG A 139 10.18 -7.86 3.73
C ARG A 139 10.27 -8.65 5.03
N PRO A 140 11.37 -8.50 5.79
CA PRO A 140 11.54 -9.20 7.05
C PRO A 140 10.54 -8.72 8.12
N PRO A 141 10.29 -9.52 9.16
CA PRO A 141 9.55 -9.09 10.35
C PRO A 141 10.15 -7.87 11.06
N ILE A 142 9.34 -7.16 11.83
CA ILE A 142 9.76 -6.10 12.75
C ILE A 142 9.13 -6.30 14.14
N ASP A 143 9.64 -5.61 15.18
CA ASP A 143 9.16 -5.83 16.56
C ASP A 143 7.62 -5.72 16.71
N PRO A 144 6.92 -4.73 16.12
CA PRO A 144 5.46 -4.68 16.19
C PRO A 144 4.73 -5.76 15.38
N TYR A 145 5.38 -6.33 14.37
CA TYR A 145 4.81 -7.30 13.44
C TYR A 145 5.80 -8.45 13.23
N PRO A 146 5.79 -9.47 14.10
CA PRO A 146 6.72 -10.61 14.06
C PRO A 146 6.40 -11.62 12.94
N TRP A 147 6.07 -11.12 11.76
CA TRP A 147 5.82 -11.88 10.52
C TRP A 147 6.20 -11.04 9.31
N ASP A 148 6.33 -11.68 8.15
CA ASP A 148 6.81 -11.04 6.94
C ASP A 148 5.89 -9.90 6.45
N GLY A 149 6.52 -8.87 5.91
CA GLY A 149 5.85 -7.77 5.23
C GLY A 149 5.88 -7.92 3.70
N VAL A 150 5.06 -7.11 3.02
CA VAL A 150 5.09 -6.93 1.57
C VAL A 150 5.39 -5.48 1.23
N ALA A 151 6.25 -5.25 0.23
CA ALA A 151 6.63 -3.90 -0.21
C ALA A 151 6.56 -3.77 -1.73
N GLU A 152 6.48 -2.52 -2.21
CA GLU A 152 6.48 -2.21 -3.64
C GLU A 152 5.39 -2.98 -4.41
N VAL A 153 4.22 -3.15 -3.80
CA VAL A 153 3.11 -3.91 -4.37
C VAL A 153 2.72 -3.32 -5.73
N ARG A 154 2.58 -4.17 -6.74
CA ARG A 154 2.14 -3.82 -8.11
C ARG A 154 1.38 -4.97 -8.75
N PRO A 155 0.64 -4.76 -9.85
CA PRO A 155 -0.03 -5.84 -10.56
C PRO A 155 0.96 -6.94 -10.99
N PHE A 156 0.58 -8.20 -10.78
CA PHE A 156 1.39 -9.36 -11.17
C PHE A 156 1.65 -9.35 -12.68
N GLY A 157 2.92 -9.47 -13.07
CA GLY A 157 3.33 -9.40 -14.48
C GLY A 157 3.41 -7.99 -15.05
N ALA A 158 3.33 -6.93 -14.22
CA ALA A 158 3.50 -5.53 -14.66
C ALA A 158 4.86 -5.28 -15.35
N MET A 159 5.88 -6.08 -15.07
CA MET A 159 7.17 -6.03 -15.77
C MET A 159 7.09 -6.51 -17.23
N GLN A 160 6.11 -7.35 -17.56
CA GLN A 160 5.97 -7.95 -18.90
C GLN A 160 4.99 -7.14 -19.78
N LYS A 161 3.98 -6.51 -19.19
CA LYS A 161 2.99 -5.67 -19.88
C LYS A 161 2.50 -4.54 -18.98
N LYS A 162 2.18 -3.38 -19.57
CA LYS A 162 1.53 -2.27 -18.85
C LYS A 162 0.11 -2.70 -18.47
N ILE A 163 -0.08 -3.06 -17.19
CA ILE A 163 -1.39 -3.42 -16.62
C ILE A 163 -1.94 -2.17 -15.92
N VAL A 164 -3.19 -1.81 -16.21
CA VAL A 164 -3.89 -0.73 -15.50
C VAL A 164 -4.48 -1.33 -14.23
N GLU A 165 -4.17 -0.71 -13.09
CA GLU A 165 -4.72 -1.07 -11.79
C GLU A 165 -6.25 -0.91 -11.76
N GLY A 166 -6.95 -1.88 -11.17
CA GLY A 166 -8.35 -1.77 -10.81
C GLY A 166 -8.50 -1.63 -9.30
N VAL A 167 -9.36 -0.71 -8.84
CA VAL A 167 -9.66 -0.52 -7.41
C VAL A 167 -10.66 -1.58 -6.95
N TYR A 168 -10.47 -2.14 -5.75
CA TYR A 168 -11.35 -3.13 -5.12
C TYR A 168 -12.25 -2.51 -4.06
#